data_AF-A0A8D8G906-F1
#
_entry.id   AF-A0A8D8G906-F1
#
_cell.length_a   1.000
_cell.length_b   1.000
_cell.length_c   1.000
_cell.angle_alpha   90.00
_cell.angle_beta   90.00
_cell.angle_gamma   90.00
#
_symmetry.space_group_name_H-M   'P 1'
#
loop_
_entity.id
_entity.type
_entity.pdbx_description
1 polymer ?
#
loop_
_entity_poly.entity_id
_entity_poly.type
_entity_poly.pdbx_seq_one_letter_code
_entity_poly.pdbx_strand_id
1 'polypeptide(L)'
;MSIPRIMVFRPSWEEFQDFSAYINYMESKGAHKAGLVKVVPPPEWVPRKQGYDLKNINVTIKAPISQVVSGMQGLYQQLNIQKRSMTVQEFYDKTRQERHATPKHFDYEDLEKKFWKNVTYVAPIYGADVPGSITDPEIKTWNINSLGTILDYVNADYNVSIAGVNTAYLYFGMWKTTFAWHTEDMDLYSINYLHFGAPK
;
A
#
# COMPACT_ATOMS: atom_id res chain seq x y z
N MET A 1 -18.67 5.27 25.66
CA MET A 1 -18.79 5.17 24.19
C MET A 1 -17.97 3.95 23.75
N SER A 2 -18.50 3.11 22.85
CA SER A 2 -17.77 1.95 22.32
C SER A 2 -16.70 2.40 21.33
N ILE A 3 -15.49 1.82 21.42
CA ILE A 3 -14.39 2.07 20.48
C ILE A 3 -14.82 1.58 19.07
N PRO A 4 -14.80 2.43 18.03
CA PRO A 4 -15.11 2.01 16.66
C PRO A 4 -14.16 0.90 16.19
N ARG A 5 -14.70 -0.12 15.49
CA ARG A 5 -13.90 -1.22 14.92
C ARG A 5 -13.75 -1.06 13.41
N ILE A 6 -12.63 -1.50 12.86
CA ILE A 6 -12.39 -1.56 11.41
C ILE A 6 -13.46 -2.44 10.77
N MET A 7 -14.19 -1.88 9.80
CA MET A 7 -15.24 -2.57 9.09
C MET A 7 -14.70 -3.25 7.82
N VAL A 8 -15.36 -4.33 7.41
CA VAL A 8 -15.03 -5.05 6.18
C VAL A 8 -16.24 -5.08 5.27
N PHE A 9 -16.10 -4.61 4.04
CA PHE A 9 -17.14 -4.57 3.01
C PHE A 9 -16.83 -5.55 1.86
N ARG A 10 -17.89 -6.05 1.22
CA ARG A 10 -17.87 -7.01 0.10
C ARG A 10 -18.92 -6.58 -0.92
N PRO A 11 -18.64 -5.55 -1.73
CA PRO A 11 -19.60 -5.06 -2.73
C PRO A 11 -19.97 -6.14 -3.74
N SER A 12 -21.19 -6.06 -4.30
CA SER A 12 -21.50 -6.70 -5.58
C SER A 12 -20.78 -5.98 -6.74
N TRP A 13 -20.80 -6.56 -7.95
CA TRP A 13 -20.28 -5.86 -9.12
C TRP A 13 -20.93 -4.50 -9.32
N GLU A 14 -22.26 -4.44 -9.20
CA GLU A 14 -23.05 -3.21 -9.40
C GLU A 14 -22.66 -2.13 -8.39
N GLU A 15 -22.55 -2.51 -7.11
CA GLU A 15 -22.11 -1.59 -6.05
C GLU A 15 -20.66 -1.13 -6.24
N PHE A 16 -19.81 -1.99 -6.81
CA PHE A 16 -18.41 -1.70 -7.03
C PHE A 16 -18.17 -0.77 -8.23
N GLN A 17 -19.14 -0.58 -9.14
CA GLN A 17 -18.93 0.24 -10.34
C GLN A 17 -18.69 1.72 -10.03
N ASP A 18 -19.33 2.25 -8.99
CA ASP A 18 -19.24 3.67 -8.58
C ASP A 18 -18.47 3.80 -7.26
N PHE A 19 -17.21 4.21 -7.38
CA PHE A 19 -16.31 4.41 -6.24
C PHE A 19 -16.88 5.41 -5.24
N SER A 20 -17.28 6.61 -5.70
CA SER A 20 -17.74 7.70 -4.84
C SER A 20 -19.05 7.36 -4.13
N ALA A 21 -20.00 6.72 -4.83
CA ALA A 21 -21.23 6.25 -4.22
C ALA A 21 -20.94 5.19 -3.13
N TYR A 22 -19.98 4.30 -3.37
CA TYR A 22 -19.63 3.28 -2.39
C TYR A 22 -18.89 3.84 -1.17
N ILE A 23 -18.04 4.86 -1.33
CA ILE A 23 -17.46 5.61 -0.20
C ILE A 23 -18.58 6.19 0.67
N ASN A 24 -19.54 6.91 0.07
CA ASN A 24 -20.68 7.49 0.78
C ASN A 24 -21.50 6.41 1.53
N TYR A 25 -21.72 5.26 0.89
CA TYR A 25 -22.39 4.12 1.52
C TYR A 25 -21.62 3.63 2.75
N MET A 26 -20.32 3.40 2.66
CA MET A 26 -19.50 2.96 3.80
C MET A 26 -19.52 3.97 4.94
N GLU A 27 -19.48 5.27 4.63
CA GLU A 27 -19.58 6.34 5.62
C GLU A 27 -20.95 6.38 6.31
N SER A 28 -22.04 6.14 5.57
CA SER A 28 -23.39 6.03 6.15
C SER A 28 -23.51 4.89 7.16
N LYS A 29 -22.65 3.86 7.05
CA LYS A 29 -22.53 2.77 8.03
C LYS A 29 -21.56 3.06 9.17
N GLY A 30 -20.90 4.23 9.16
CA GLY A 30 -19.98 4.69 10.18
C GLY A 30 -18.54 4.20 10.02
N ALA A 31 -18.13 3.73 8.84
CA ALA A 31 -16.78 3.18 8.61
C ALA A 31 -15.67 4.20 8.91
N HIS A 32 -15.89 5.48 8.57
CA HIS A 32 -14.94 6.57 8.83
C HIS A 32 -14.59 6.74 10.32
N LYS A 33 -15.47 6.32 11.24
CA LYS A 33 -15.24 6.46 12.69
C LYS A 33 -14.05 5.64 13.20
N ALA A 34 -13.66 4.59 12.47
CA ALA A 34 -12.49 3.78 12.80
C ALA A 34 -11.19 4.32 12.18
N GLY A 35 -11.26 5.26 11.23
CA GLY A 35 -10.11 5.78 10.46
C GLY A 35 -9.57 4.83 9.39
N LEU A 36 -10.07 3.58 9.31
CA LEU A 36 -9.67 2.60 8.29
C LEU A 36 -10.82 1.65 7.97
N VAL A 37 -10.92 1.25 6.71
CA VAL A 37 -11.89 0.26 6.22
C VAL A 37 -11.20 -0.72 5.26
N LYS A 38 -11.64 -1.98 5.26
CA LYS A 38 -11.21 -2.99 4.27
C LYS A 38 -12.34 -3.27 3.29
N VAL A 39 -12.07 -3.11 2.00
CA VAL A 39 -12.97 -3.54 0.92
C VAL A 39 -12.36 -4.76 0.26
N VAL A 40 -13.14 -5.84 0.14
CA VAL A 40 -12.75 -7.01 -0.67
C VAL A 40 -13.51 -6.90 -1.99
N PRO A 41 -12.83 -6.67 -3.12
CA PRO A 41 -13.50 -6.45 -4.40
C PRO A 41 -14.22 -7.71 -4.87
N PRO A 42 -15.20 -7.58 -5.78
CA PRO A 42 -15.83 -8.72 -6.43
C PRO A 42 -14.78 -9.59 -7.17
N PRO A 43 -14.93 -10.92 -7.19
CA PRO A 43 -13.91 -11.82 -7.76
C PRO A 43 -13.69 -11.65 -9.27
N GLU A 44 -14.69 -11.14 -9.99
CA GLU A 44 -14.62 -10.80 -11.41
C GLU A 44 -13.81 -9.52 -11.69
N TRP A 45 -13.55 -8.68 -10.68
CA TRP A 45 -12.69 -7.52 -10.83
C TRP A 45 -11.21 -7.94 -10.85
N VAL A 46 -10.60 -7.81 -12.03
CA VAL A 46 -9.19 -8.14 -12.24
C VAL A 46 -8.46 -6.88 -12.70
N PRO A 47 -7.66 -6.23 -11.83
CA PRO A 47 -6.99 -4.98 -12.20
C PRO A 47 -5.81 -5.17 -13.14
N ARG A 48 -5.26 -6.39 -13.25
CA ARG A 48 -4.16 -6.73 -14.17
C ARG A 48 -4.35 -8.13 -14.73
N LYS A 49 -4.89 -8.24 -15.95
CA LYS A 49 -5.30 -9.51 -16.61
C LYS A 49 -4.11 -10.41 -16.92
N GLN A 50 -2.97 -9.83 -17.28
CA GLN A 50 -1.73 -10.57 -17.57
C GLN A 50 -1.02 -11.11 -16.31
N GLY A 51 -1.66 -11.09 -15.13
CA GLY A 51 -1.12 -11.66 -13.89
C GLY A 51 -0.06 -10.77 -13.23
N TYR A 52 0.97 -11.34 -12.59
CA TYR A 52 2.03 -10.58 -11.91
C TYR A 52 3.41 -11.23 -12.09
N ASP A 53 3.68 -11.84 -13.26
CA ASP A 53 5.04 -12.29 -13.59
C ASP A 53 5.99 -11.09 -13.62
N LEU A 54 7.05 -11.14 -12.81
CA LEU A 54 8.02 -10.06 -12.65
C LEU A 54 8.70 -9.68 -13.96
N LYS A 55 8.84 -10.61 -14.91
CA LYS A 55 9.39 -10.34 -16.25
C LYS A 55 8.56 -9.33 -17.04
N ASN A 56 7.26 -9.25 -16.73
CA ASN A 56 6.30 -8.35 -17.38
C ASN A 56 6.06 -7.06 -16.57
N ILE A 57 6.78 -6.87 -15.46
CA ILE A 57 6.73 -5.65 -14.64
C ILE A 57 7.95 -4.80 -14.97
N ASN A 58 7.81 -3.94 -15.99
CA ASN A 58 8.88 -3.03 -16.41
C ASN A 58 8.92 -1.77 -15.52
N VAL A 59 9.21 -1.97 -14.23
CA VAL A 59 9.32 -0.90 -13.23
C VAL A 59 10.75 -0.90 -12.67
N THR A 60 11.32 0.30 -12.57
CA THR A 60 12.62 0.53 -11.91
C THR A 60 12.39 1.27 -10.61
N ILE A 61 12.84 0.69 -9.50
CA ILE A 61 12.85 1.34 -8.20
C ILE A 61 14.05 2.28 -8.18
N LYS A 62 13.83 3.56 -8.50
CA LYS A 62 14.90 4.55 -8.67
C LYS A 62 15.63 4.89 -7.36
N ALA A 63 14.90 4.98 -6.26
CA ALA A 63 15.41 5.40 -4.96
C ALA A 63 14.92 4.49 -3.81
N PRO A 64 15.30 3.20 -3.81
CA PRO A 64 14.97 2.31 -2.70
C PRO A 64 15.58 2.82 -1.41
N ILE A 65 14.90 2.65 -0.29
CA ILE A 65 15.35 3.13 1.03
C ILE A 65 15.64 1.95 1.96
N SER A 66 16.74 2.00 2.69
CA SER A 66 16.98 1.10 3.82
C SER A 66 16.48 1.74 5.09
N GLN A 67 15.61 1.05 5.82
CA GLN A 67 14.95 1.59 7.01
C GLN A 67 15.73 1.19 8.26
N VAL A 68 16.55 2.10 8.76
CA VAL A 68 17.30 1.90 9.99
C VAL A 68 16.43 2.33 11.17
N VAL A 69 16.16 1.41 12.08
CA VAL A 69 15.30 1.66 13.24
C VAL A 69 16.14 1.63 14.51
N SER A 70 16.00 2.65 15.33
CA SER A 70 16.57 2.76 16.68
C SER A 70 15.45 2.97 17.71
N GLY A 71 15.70 2.63 18.98
CA GLY A 71 14.73 2.74 20.05
C GLY A 71 14.49 1.42 20.77
N MET A 72 13.58 1.43 21.75
CA MET A 72 13.28 0.28 22.61
C MET A 72 11.91 0.44 23.27
N GLN A 73 11.40 -0.65 23.85
CA GLN A 73 10.17 -0.67 24.65
C GLN A 73 8.94 -0.06 23.94
N GLY A 74 8.81 -0.32 22.63
CA GLY A 74 7.66 0.14 21.84
C GLY A 74 7.79 1.55 21.28
N LEU A 75 8.83 2.31 21.64
CA LEU A 75 9.12 3.62 21.08
C LEU A 75 10.34 3.53 20.15
N TYR A 76 10.12 3.82 18.88
CA TYR A 76 11.15 3.69 17.84
C TYR A 76 11.22 4.92 16.95
N GLN A 77 12.42 5.24 16.50
CA GLN A 77 12.70 6.21 15.45
C GLN A 77 13.21 5.48 14.22
N GLN A 78 12.70 5.84 13.06
CA GLN A 78 13.12 5.31 11.76
C GLN A 78 13.90 6.37 10.98
N LEU A 79 15.04 5.97 10.42
CA LEU A 79 15.83 6.76 9.49
C LEU A 79 15.91 6.04 8.14
N ASN A 80 15.64 6.78 7.07
CA ASN A 80 15.67 6.25 5.71
C ASN A 80 17.03 6.55 5.06
N ILE A 81 17.76 5.50 4.69
CA ILE A 81 19.03 5.61 3.97
C ILE A 81 18.81 5.18 2.52
N GLN A 82 18.84 6.13 1.60
CA GLN A 82 18.70 5.85 0.17
C GLN A 82 19.78 4.88 -0.33
N LYS A 83 19.37 3.94 -1.18
CA LYS A 83 20.20 2.94 -1.85
C LYS A 83 20.21 3.20 -3.36
N ARG A 84 21.12 2.52 -4.06
CA ARG A 84 21.21 2.58 -5.52
C ARG A 84 19.94 1.99 -6.15
N SER A 85 19.57 2.54 -7.31
CA SER A 85 18.46 2.06 -8.11
C SER A 85 18.55 0.56 -8.38
N MET A 86 17.41 -0.12 -8.41
CA MET A 86 17.31 -1.53 -8.76
C MET A 86 16.00 -1.84 -9.48
N THR A 87 16.00 -2.94 -10.23
CA THR A 87 14.80 -3.50 -10.85
C THR A 87 13.93 -4.21 -9.81
N VAL A 88 12.66 -4.44 -10.15
CA VAL A 88 11.75 -5.25 -9.31
C VAL A 88 12.27 -6.69 -9.13
N GLN A 89 12.90 -7.26 -10.16
CA GLN A 89 13.50 -8.60 -10.07
C GLN A 89 14.64 -8.64 -9.05
N GLU A 90 15.57 -7.68 -9.10
CA GLU A 90 16.66 -7.58 -8.11
C GLU A 90 16.13 -7.35 -6.69
N PHE A 91 15.07 -6.55 -6.54
CA PHE A 91 14.40 -6.37 -5.26
C PHE A 91 13.79 -7.69 -4.75
N TYR A 92 13.07 -8.41 -5.61
CA TYR A 92 12.49 -9.71 -5.29
C TYR A 92 13.56 -10.72 -4.86
N ASP A 93 14.67 -10.81 -5.59
CA ASP A 93 15.77 -11.71 -5.25
C ASP A 93 16.36 -11.39 -3.86
N LYS A 94 16.41 -10.10 -3.46
CA LYS A 94 16.80 -9.69 -2.11
C LYS A 94 15.83 -10.19 -1.05
N THR A 95 14.52 -10.19 -1.30
CA THR A 95 13.53 -10.71 -0.35
C THR A 95 13.71 -12.19 -0.02
N ARG A 96 14.34 -12.94 -0.92
CA ARG A 96 14.59 -14.39 -0.78
C ARG A 96 15.89 -14.72 -0.07
N GLN A 97 16.77 -13.73 0.13
CA GLN A 97 18.00 -13.92 0.89
C GLN A 97 17.64 -14.21 2.34
N GLU A 98 18.31 -15.17 2.97
CA GLU A 98 18.03 -15.60 4.36
C GLU A 98 17.94 -14.42 5.33
N ARG A 99 18.79 -13.40 5.14
CA ARG A 99 18.84 -12.17 5.93
C ARG A 99 17.55 -11.33 5.88
N HIS A 100 16.79 -11.41 4.79
CA HIS A 100 15.60 -10.60 4.53
C HIS A 100 14.32 -11.44 4.38
N ALA A 101 14.43 -12.77 4.43
CA ALA A 101 13.30 -13.65 4.34
C ALA A 101 12.41 -13.52 5.58
N THR A 102 11.10 -13.68 5.38
CA THR A 102 10.14 -13.75 6.49
C THR A 102 10.49 -14.95 7.38
N PRO A 103 10.61 -14.77 8.71
CA PRO A 103 10.92 -15.86 9.60
C PRO A 103 9.77 -16.87 9.62
N LYS A 104 10.08 -18.14 9.91
CA LYS A 104 9.04 -19.13 10.20
C LYS A 104 8.17 -18.64 11.35
N HIS A 105 6.86 -18.76 11.21
CA HIS A 105 5.86 -18.38 12.20
C HIS A 105 4.63 -19.29 12.05
N PHE A 106 3.84 -19.42 13.10
CA PHE A 106 2.65 -20.29 13.08
C PHE A 106 1.33 -19.52 12.89
N ASP A 107 1.27 -18.26 13.32
CA ASP A 107 0.16 -17.35 13.09
C ASP A 107 0.63 -15.88 13.01
N TYR A 108 -0.32 -14.95 12.85
CA TYR A 108 -0.01 -13.53 12.77
C TYR A 108 0.42 -12.92 14.11
N GLU A 109 -0.03 -13.45 15.25
CA GLU A 109 0.39 -12.95 16.57
C GLU A 109 1.86 -13.26 16.84
N ASP A 110 2.32 -14.46 16.48
CA ASP A 110 3.72 -14.85 16.53
C ASP A 110 4.57 -14.00 15.58
N LEU A 111 4.08 -13.77 14.35
CA LEU A 111 4.78 -12.92 13.38
C LEU A 111 4.89 -11.47 13.88
N GLU A 112 3.84 -10.91 14.48
CA GLU A 112 3.83 -9.58 15.08
C GLU A 112 4.83 -9.47 16.24
N LYS A 113 4.84 -10.44 17.16
CA LYS A 113 5.82 -10.50 18.26
C LYS A 113 7.25 -10.53 17.73
N LYS A 114 7.50 -11.30 16.66
CA LYS A 114 8.81 -11.35 15.99
C LYS A 114 9.17 -10.03 15.32
N PHE A 115 8.21 -9.35 14.72
CA PHE A 115 8.42 -8.04 14.12
C PHE A 115 8.91 -7.04 15.20
N TRP A 116 8.13 -6.84 16.27
CA TRP A 116 8.46 -5.86 17.31
C TRP A 116 9.74 -6.19 18.08
N LYS A 117 9.99 -7.47 18.35
CA LYS A 117 11.23 -7.92 18.99
C LYS A 117 12.47 -7.63 18.15
N ASN A 118 12.34 -7.69 16.82
CA ASN A 118 13.48 -7.63 15.90
C ASN A 118 13.53 -6.36 15.05
N VAL A 119 12.66 -5.37 15.28
CA VAL A 119 12.52 -4.19 14.40
C VAL A 119 13.84 -3.45 14.19
N THR A 120 14.68 -3.36 15.22
CA THR A 120 16.01 -2.72 15.18
C THR A 120 17.14 -3.57 14.54
N TYR A 121 16.93 -4.87 14.36
CA TYR A 121 17.95 -5.79 13.84
C TYR A 121 17.80 -6.02 12.35
N VAL A 122 18.85 -5.80 11.56
CA VAL A 122 18.80 -5.92 10.09
C VAL A 122 17.77 -4.93 9.50
N ALA A 123 18.28 -3.82 8.98
CA ALA A 123 17.48 -2.85 8.27
C ALA A 123 16.91 -3.46 6.97
N PRO A 124 15.58 -3.50 6.78
CA PRO A 124 15.00 -3.92 5.52
C PRO A 124 15.21 -2.85 4.45
N ILE A 125 14.94 -3.21 3.19
CA ILE A 125 14.92 -2.29 2.05
C ILE A 125 13.47 -2.15 1.60
N TYR A 126 13.01 -0.92 1.40
CA TYR A 126 11.67 -0.62 0.95
C TYR A 126 11.74 0.14 -0.38
N GLY A 127 11.04 -0.37 -1.41
CA GLY A 127 10.84 0.34 -2.66
C GLY A 127 9.61 1.22 -2.56
N ALA A 128 9.71 2.32 -1.81
CA ALA A 128 8.61 3.25 -1.59
C ALA A 128 8.52 4.32 -2.68
N ASP A 129 7.35 4.93 -2.80
CA ASP A 129 7.09 6.15 -3.57
C ASP A 129 7.56 6.04 -5.03
N VAL A 130 7.36 4.86 -5.64
CA VAL A 130 7.71 4.61 -7.04
C VAL A 130 6.57 5.10 -7.91
N PRO A 131 6.73 6.18 -8.72
CA PRO A 131 5.63 6.71 -9.52
C PRO A 131 5.12 5.69 -10.54
N GLY A 132 3.81 5.56 -10.64
CA GLY A 132 3.14 4.77 -11.67
C GLY A 132 2.05 3.85 -11.14
N SER A 133 1.46 3.09 -12.06
CA SER A 133 0.46 2.07 -11.79
C SER A 133 0.76 0.83 -12.64
N ILE A 134 0.44 -0.35 -12.12
CA ILE A 134 0.46 -1.61 -12.86
C ILE A 134 -0.95 -2.13 -13.16
N THR A 135 -1.98 -1.36 -12.84
CA THR A 135 -3.35 -1.62 -13.28
C THR A 135 -3.45 -1.43 -14.78
N ASP A 136 -4.12 -2.36 -15.46
CA ASP A 136 -4.30 -2.32 -16.91
C ASP A 136 -5.07 -1.04 -17.32
N PRO A 137 -4.65 -0.30 -18.37
CA PRO A 137 -5.24 1.00 -18.72
C PRO A 137 -6.74 0.97 -19.03
N GLU A 138 -7.29 -0.17 -19.46
CA GLU A 138 -8.72 -0.32 -19.74
C GLU A 138 -9.59 -0.43 -18.48
N ILE A 139 -9.00 -0.67 -17.31
CA ILE A 139 -9.74 -0.80 -16.06
C ILE A 139 -10.13 0.59 -15.58
N LYS A 140 -11.43 0.88 -15.57
CA LYS A 140 -11.98 2.16 -15.09
C LYS A 140 -12.47 2.08 -13.65
N THR A 141 -13.05 0.94 -13.28
CA THR A 141 -13.61 0.71 -11.96
C THR A 141 -12.50 0.60 -10.92
N TRP A 142 -12.53 1.50 -9.91
CA TRP A 142 -11.56 1.55 -8.81
C TRP A 142 -10.09 1.63 -9.27
N ASN A 143 -9.85 2.34 -10.37
CA ASN A 143 -8.49 2.61 -10.83
C ASN A 143 -7.86 3.71 -9.98
N ILE A 144 -6.87 3.37 -9.14
CA ILE A 144 -6.20 4.32 -8.25
C ILE A 144 -5.58 5.50 -9.01
N ASN A 145 -5.22 5.32 -10.27
CA ASN A 145 -4.67 6.40 -11.09
C ASN A 145 -5.73 7.36 -11.65
N SER A 146 -7.02 7.03 -11.52
CA SER A 146 -8.16 7.88 -11.93
C SER A 146 -9.43 7.39 -11.23
N LEU A 147 -9.65 7.88 -10.02
CA LEU A 147 -10.79 7.46 -9.18
C LEU A 147 -12.08 8.23 -9.51
N GLY A 148 -12.00 9.32 -10.27
CA GLY A 148 -13.16 10.16 -10.59
C GLY A 148 -13.67 10.96 -9.41
N THR A 149 -12.79 11.32 -8.47
CA THR A 149 -13.15 12.13 -7.30
C THR A 149 -12.94 13.61 -7.58
N ILE A 150 -13.36 14.47 -6.64
CA ILE A 150 -13.13 15.92 -6.77
C ILE A 150 -11.64 16.30 -6.86
N LEU A 151 -10.74 15.44 -6.38
CA LEU A 151 -9.29 15.67 -6.45
C LEU A 151 -8.77 15.62 -7.89
N ASP A 152 -9.46 14.91 -8.79
CA ASP A 152 -9.09 14.84 -10.20
C ASP A 152 -9.28 16.22 -10.89
N TYR A 153 -10.23 17.04 -10.41
CA TYR A 153 -10.42 18.41 -10.91
C TYR A 153 -9.30 19.37 -10.51
N VAL A 154 -8.55 19.10 -9.43
CA VAL A 154 -7.38 19.91 -9.09
C VAL A 154 -6.33 19.84 -10.20
N ASN A 155 -6.17 18.68 -10.82
CA ASN A 155 -5.30 18.52 -11.98
C ASN A 155 -5.92 19.14 -13.23
N ALA A 156 -7.20 18.88 -13.50
CA ALA A 156 -7.87 19.36 -14.72
C ALA A 156 -8.00 20.89 -14.79
N ASP A 157 -8.33 21.54 -13.67
CA ASP A 157 -8.66 22.96 -13.64
C ASP A 157 -7.44 23.85 -13.36
N TYR A 158 -6.47 23.34 -12.59
CA TYR A 158 -5.29 24.10 -12.17
C TYR A 158 -3.97 23.59 -12.77
N ASN A 159 -3.98 22.49 -13.51
CA ASN A 159 -2.79 21.83 -14.07
C ASN A 159 -1.71 21.53 -13.01
N VAL A 160 -2.16 21.18 -11.80
CA VAL A 160 -1.30 20.86 -10.65
C VAL A 160 -1.24 19.34 -10.48
N SER A 161 -0.08 18.75 -10.75
CA SER A 161 0.22 17.35 -10.46
C SER A 161 1.05 17.26 -9.18
N ILE A 162 0.51 16.57 -8.17
CA ILE A 162 1.20 16.33 -6.89
C ILE A 162 1.45 14.83 -6.79
N ALA A 163 2.73 14.47 -6.87
CA ALA A 163 3.16 13.08 -6.92
C ALA A 163 2.73 12.33 -5.64
N GLY A 164 1.95 11.26 -5.79
CA GLY A 164 1.39 10.49 -4.67
C GLY A 164 0.06 10.97 -4.11
N VAL A 165 -0.39 12.17 -4.48
CA VAL A 165 -1.67 12.73 -4.00
C VAL A 165 -2.74 12.57 -5.08
N ASN A 166 -2.46 12.99 -6.32
CA ASN A 166 -3.35 12.81 -7.47
C ASN A 166 -2.73 11.95 -8.58
N THR A 167 -1.68 11.21 -8.25
CA THR A 167 -1.03 10.21 -9.11
C THR A 167 -0.68 8.99 -8.27
N ALA A 168 -0.73 7.81 -8.86
CA ALA A 168 -0.49 6.57 -8.12
C ALA A 168 1.00 6.37 -7.78
N TYR A 169 1.24 5.83 -6.58
CA TYR A 169 2.53 5.25 -6.19
C TYR A 169 2.46 3.73 -6.06
N LEU A 170 3.54 3.07 -6.45
CA LEU A 170 3.80 1.66 -6.20
C LEU A 170 4.74 1.53 -5.00
N TYR A 171 4.44 0.53 -4.17
CA TYR A 171 5.21 0.19 -2.98
C TYR A 171 5.65 -1.27 -3.04
N PHE A 172 6.96 -1.50 -3.01
CA PHE A 172 7.57 -2.82 -3.00
C PHE A 172 8.10 -3.13 -1.60
N GLY A 173 7.37 -3.97 -0.85
CA GLY A 173 7.69 -4.34 0.52
C GLY A 173 8.51 -5.64 0.63
N MET A 174 9.23 -5.78 1.74
CA MET A 174 9.83 -7.03 2.18
C MET A 174 9.60 -7.21 3.68
N TRP A 175 10.03 -8.34 4.24
CA TRP A 175 9.91 -8.57 5.69
C TRP A 175 10.47 -7.37 6.48
N LYS A 176 9.66 -6.89 7.44
CA LYS A 176 9.86 -5.72 8.29
C LYS A 176 9.85 -4.33 7.65
N THR A 177 9.57 -4.17 6.36
CA THR A 177 9.39 -2.80 5.84
C THR A 177 8.22 -2.13 6.55
N THR A 178 8.37 -0.86 6.87
CA THR A 178 7.48 -0.11 7.78
C THR A 178 6.98 1.18 7.16
N PHE A 179 5.80 1.61 7.59
CA PHE A 179 5.29 2.97 7.44
C PHE A 179 4.98 3.49 8.85
N ALA A 180 5.55 4.64 9.20
CA ALA A 180 5.39 5.20 10.54
C ALA A 180 3.97 5.76 10.75
N TRP A 181 3.61 6.06 11.99
CA TRP A 181 2.37 6.75 12.31
C TRP A 181 2.29 8.10 11.61
N HIS A 182 1.26 8.31 10.80
CA HIS A 182 0.95 9.58 10.12
C HIS A 182 -0.54 9.63 9.76
N THR A 183 -1.03 10.84 9.47
CA THR A 183 -2.20 11.06 8.63
C THR A 183 -1.73 11.42 7.22
N GLU A 184 -2.61 11.27 6.23
CA GLU A 184 -2.29 11.66 4.85
C GLU A 184 -2.09 13.17 4.74
N ASP A 185 -1.39 13.61 3.70
CA ASP A 185 -1.22 15.04 3.42
C ASP A 185 -2.59 15.74 3.32
N MET A 186 -2.70 16.90 3.99
CA MET A 186 -3.94 17.67 4.09
C MET A 186 -5.12 16.89 4.72
N ASP A 187 -4.82 15.84 5.50
CA ASP A 187 -5.79 14.93 6.11
C ASP A 187 -6.78 14.33 5.09
N LEU A 188 -6.31 14.12 3.85
CA LEU A 188 -7.09 13.52 2.78
C LEU A 188 -7.38 12.03 3.05
N TYR A 189 -8.31 11.48 2.28
CA TYR A 189 -8.49 10.04 2.17
C TYR A 189 -7.34 9.44 1.37
N SER A 190 -6.90 8.23 1.75
CA SER A 190 -6.03 7.39 0.93
C SER A 190 -6.71 6.07 0.56
N ILE A 191 -6.26 5.48 -0.55
CA ILE A 191 -6.64 4.14 -0.97
C ILE A 191 -5.38 3.32 -1.24
N ASN A 192 -5.36 2.08 -0.75
CA ASN A 192 -4.27 1.15 -0.99
C ASN A 192 -4.81 -0.17 -1.56
N TYR A 193 -4.18 -0.67 -2.62
CA TYR A 193 -4.48 -1.97 -3.18
C TYR A 193 -3.24 -2.87 -3.18
N LEU A 194 -3.34 -4.03 -2.53
CA LEU A 194 -2.29 -5.05 -2.53
C LEU A 194 -2.41 -5.91 -3.78
N HIS A 195 -1.62 -5.59 -4.81
CA HIS A 195 -1.63 -6.30 -6.09
C HIS A 195 -1.27 -7.79 -5.96
N PHE A 196 -0.17 -8.11 -5.27
CA PHE A 196 0.29 -9.48 -5.05
C PHE A 196 1.31 -9.53 -3.90
N GLY A 197 1.66 -10.75 -3.46
CA GLY A 197 2.71 -10.99 -2.46
C GLY A 197 2.16 -11.30 -1.08
N ALA A 198 2.97 -11.02 -0.06
CA ALA A 198 2.63 -11.27 1.34
C ALA A 198 1.66 -10.20 1.89
N PRO A 199 0.91 -10.50 2.98
CA PRO A 199 0.06 -9.51 3.65
C PRO A 199 0.85 -8.26 4.11
N LYS A 200 0.14 -7.13 4.15
CA LYS A 200 0.56 -5.91 4.84
C LYS A 200 -0.11 -5.85 6.21
#